data_AF-A0A1Q7XYM4-F1
#
_entry.id   AF-A0A1Q7XYM4-F1
#
_cell.length_a   1.000
_cell.length_b   1.000
_cell.length_c   1.000
_cell.angle_alpha   90.00
_cell.angle_beta   90.00
_cell.angle_gamma   90.00
#
_symmetry.space_group_name_H-M   'P 1'
#
loop_
_entity.id
_entity.type
_entity.pdbx_description
1 polymer ?
#
loop_
_entity_poly.entity_id
_entity_poly.type
_entity_poly.pdbx_seq_one_letter_code
_entity_poly.pdbx_strand_id
1 'polypeptide(L)'
;MNRFWRWVAGILGVLFLAAFAVLSFLAGSPKDAYGMVRYALPHMHRGTLKVGSDAPDARIVALDGVSRFHIRERTHERPLVLVFGSFT
;
A
#
# COMPACT_ATOMS: atom_id res chain seq x y z
N MET A 1 18.89 18.11 31.59
CA MET A 1 18.75 17.90 30.13
C MET A 1 19.39 19.08 29.42
N ASN A 2 20.51 18.87 28.71
CA ASN A 2 21.32 19.96 28.15
C ASN A 2 20.51 20.79 27.14
N ARG A 3 20.75 22.11 27.09
CA ARG A 3 20.04 23.06 26.21
C ARG A 3 20.02 22.59 24.75
N PHE A 4 21.10 21.96 24.30
CA PHE A 4 21.23 21.31 23.00
C PHE A 4 20.11 20.28 22.72
N TRP A 5 19.85 19.36 23.65
CA TRP A 5 18.82 18.33 23.50
C TRP A 5 17.40 18.91 23.40
N ARG A 6 17.13 20.04 24.06
CA ARG A 6 15.83 20.72 23.95
C ARG A 6 15.61 21.31 22.56
N TRP A 7 16.67 21.89 21.97
CA TRP A 7 16.62 22.40 20.60
C TRP A 7 16.47 21.27 19.57
N VAL A 8 17.23 20.18 19.73
CA VAL A 8 17.11 19.00 18.86
C VAL A 8 15.70 18.42 18.90
N ALA A 9 15.13 18.23 20.11
CA ALA A 9 13.77 17.74 20.26
C ALA A 9 12.74 18.71 19.66
N GLY A 10 12.93 20.03 19.84
CA GLY A 10 12.06 21.04 19.24
C GLY A 10 12.08 21.00 17.70
N ILE A 11 13.26 20.95 17.10
CA ILE A 11 13.43 20.87 15.64
C ILE A 11 12.80 19.59 15.09
N LEU A 12 13.07 18.44 15.71
CA LEU A 12 12.46 17.16 15.33
C LEU A 12 10.93 17.19 15.44
N GLY A 13 10.40 17.78 16.50
CA GLY A 13 8.95 17.91 16.69
C GLY A 13 8.30 18.75 15.60
N VAL A 14 8.90 19.90 15.26
CA VAL A 14 8.41 20.76 14.16
C VAL A 14 8.49 20.04 12.82
N LEU A 15 9.61 19.35 12.53
CA LEU A 15 9.78 18.62 11.28
C LEU A 15 8.72 17.50 11.14
N PHE A 16 8.45 16.78 12.23
CA PHE A 16 7.47 15.71 12.26
C PHE A 16 6.04 16.25 12.03
N LEU A 17 5.67 17.33 12.70
CA LEU A 17 4.36 17.99 12.49
C LEU A 17 4.21 18.50 11.05
N ALA A 18 5.25 19.12 10.49
CA ALA A 18 5.23 19.60 9.11
C ALA A 18 5.08 18.43 8.12
N ALA A 19 5.84 17.35 8.29
CA ALA A 19 5.73 16.16 7.44
C ALA A 19 4.33 15.53 7.53
N PHE A 20 3.77 15.41 8.74
CA PHE A 20 2.42 14.87 8.94
C PHE A 20 1.33 15.74 8.30
N ALA A 21 1.45 17.06 8.40
CA ALA A 21 0.51 18.00 7.79
C ALA A 21 0.54 17.91 6.26
N VAL A 22 1.75 17.88 5.66
CA VAL A 22 1.92 17.72 4.21
C VAL A 22 1.37 16.39 3.73
N LEU A 23 1.66 15.29 4.45
CA LEU A 23 1.12 13.96 4.15
C LEU A 23 -0.40 13.92 4.22
N SER A 24 -0.99 14.53 5.25
CA SER A 24 -2.45 14.60 5.41
C SER A 24 -3.12 15.42 4.32
N PHE A 25 -2.47 16.50 3.85
CA PHE A 25 -2.97 17.31 2.75
C PHE A 25 -2.91 16.55 1.41
N LEU A 26 -1.80 15.88 1.11
CA LEU A 26 -1.64 15.09 -0.11
C LEU A 26 -2.53 13.84 -0.14
N ALA A 27 -2.71 13.19 1.01
CA ALA A 27 -3.56 12.00 1.14
C ALA A 27 -5.06 12.33 1.20
N GLY A 28 -5.44 13.60 1.31
CA GLY A 28 -6.83 14.05 1.42
C GLY A 28 -7.39 14.04 2.84
N SER A 29 -6.87 13.20 3.74
CA SER A 29 -7.21 13.27 5.17
C SER A 29 -6.10 12.70 6.09
N PRO A 30 -6.12 13.05 7.39
CA PRO A 30 -5.21 12.44 8.38
C PRO A 30 -5.40 10.93 8.53
N LYS A 31 -6.64 10.43 8.34
CA LYS A 31 -6.94 9.00 8.38
C LYS A 31 -6.32 8.28 7.19
N ASP A 32 -6.32 8.92 6.03
CA ASP A 32 -5.74 8.37 4.81
C ASP A 32 -4.22 8.41 4.85
N ALA A 33 -3.62 9.46 5.43
CA ALA A 33 -2.19 9.49 5.71
C ALA A 33 -1.77 8.33 6.62
N TYR A 34 -2.54 8.05 7.68
CA TYR A 34 -2.31 6.87 8.52
C TYR A 34 -2.47 5.56 7.73
N GLY A 35 -3.54 5.44 6.94
CA GLY A 35 -3.79 4.28 6.08
C GLY A 35 -2.64 4.03 5.10
N MET A 36 -2.12 5.08 4.48
CA MET A 36 -0.99 5.02 3.57
C MET A 36 0.30 4.60 4.28
N VAL A 37 0.62 5.18 5.43
CA VAL A 37 1.82 4.80 6.19
C VAL A 37 1.75 3.35 6.67
N ARG A 38 0.56 2.89 7.06
CA ARG A 38 0.36 1.54 7.58
C ARG A 38 0.28 0.47 6.49
N TYR A 39 -0.41 0.76 5.39
CA TYR A 39 -0.77 -0.25 4.40
C TYR A 39 -0.05 -0.05 3.07
N ALA A 40 0.18 1.19 2.64
CA ALA A 40 0.83 1.46 1.36
C ALA A 40 2.36 1.41 1.48
N LEU A 41 2.97 2.22 2.36
CA LEU A 41 4.44 2.35 2.44
C LEU A 41 5.18 1.01 2.60
N PRO A 42 4.73 0.05 3.43
CA PRO A 42 5.44 -1.23 3.56
C PRO A 42 5.39 -2.08 2.29
N HIS A 43 4.36 -1.92 1.46
CA HIS A 43 4.10 -2.73 0.26
C HIS A 43 4.37 -1.98 -1.05
N MET A 44 4.77 -0.71 -0.99
CA MET A 44 5.15 0.13 -2.14
C MET A 44 6.56 -0.23 -2.64
N HIS A 45 6.76 -1.50 -2.97
CA HIS A 45 7.97 -1.98 -3.64
C HIS A 45 7.61 -2.69 -4.93
N ARG A 46 8.54 -2.69 -5.89
CA ARG A 46 8.36 -3.44 -7.13
C ARG A 46 8.25 -4.93 -6.79
N GLY A 47 7.28 -5.62 -7.40
CA GLY A 47 7.19 -7.07 -7.32
C GLY A 47 8.41 -7.74 -7.96
N THR A 48 8.74 -8.95 -7.49
CA THR A 48 9.87 -9.76 -8.00
C THR A 48 9.47 -10.71 -9.14
N LEU A 49 8.25 -10.55 -9.67
CA LEU A 49 7.72 -11.39 -10.74
C LEU A 49 8.57 -11.24 -12.02
N LYS A 50 8.99 -12.35 -12.61
CA LYS A 50 9.76 -12.37 -13.86
C LYS A 50 8.88 -12.87 -15.00
N VAL A 51 9.17 -12.41 -16.22
CA VAL A 51 8.50 -12.90 -17.43
C VAL A 51 8.77 -14.41 -17.56
N GLY A 52 7.70 -15.18 -17.82
CA GLY A 52 7.77 -16.65 -17.92
C GLY A 52 7.69 -17.37 -16.57
N SER A 53 7.64 -16.67 -15.44
CA SER A 53 7.32 -17.29 -14.15
C SER A 53 5.83 -17.63 -14.07
N ASP A 54 5.51 -18.71 -13.37
CA ASP A 54 4.12 -19.07 -13.06
C ASP A 54 3.43 -17.95 -12.28
N ALA A 55 2.14 -17.73 -12.59
CA ALA A 55 1.32 -16.81 -11.81
C ALA A 55 1.18 -17.33 -10.37
N PRO A 56 1.28 -16.47 -9.35
CA PRO A 56 1.08 -16.87 -7.96
C PRO A 56 -0.34 -17.40 -7.77
N ASP A 57 -0.48 -18.55 -7.11
CA ASP A 57 -1.81 -19.15 -6.90
C ASP A 57 -2.50 -18.54 -5.67
N ALA A 58 -3.10 -17.37 -5.88
CA ALA A 58 -3.88 -16.68 -4.85
C ALA A 58 -5.36 -17.04 -4.94
N ARG A 59 -6.01 -17.18 -3.78
CA ARG A 59 -7.47 -17.30 -3.69
C ARG A 59 -8.10 -15.91 -3.72
N ILE A 60 -8.96 -15.68 -4.70
CA ILE A 60 -9.65 -14.41 -4.92
C ILE A 60 -11.15 -14.58 -4.64
N VAL A 61 -11.75 -13.57 -4.03
CA VAL A 61 -13.21 -13.45 -3.92
C VAL A 61 -13.71 -12.66 -5.13
N ALA A 62 -14.67 -13.21 -5.86
CA ALA A 62 -15.27 -12.54 -6.99
C ALA A 62 -16.11 -11.33 -6.54
N LEU A 63 -16.44 -10.46 -7.50
CA LEU A 63 -17.24 -9.26 -7.24
C LEU A 63 -18.68 -9.56 -6.80
N ASP A 64 -19.14 -10.81 -6.95
CA ASP A 64 -20.41 -11.27 -6.42
C ASP A 64 -20.41 -11.46 -4.88
N GLY A 65 -19.23 -11.37 -4.24
CA GLY A 65 -19.06 -11.49 -2.79
C GLY A 65 -19.18 -12.91 -2.24
N VAL A 66 -19.52 -13.91 -3.06
CA VAL A 66 -19.78 -15.29 -2.63
C VAL A 66 -18.79 -16.24 -3.26
N SER A 67 -18.55 -16.10 -4.56
CA SER A 67 -17.70 -17.00 -5.32
C SER A 67 -16.24 -16.80 -4.95
N ARG A 68 -15.54 -17.90 -4.75
CA ARG A 68 -14.09 -17.92 -4.51
C ARG A 68 -13.45 -18.79 -5.57
N PHE A 69 -12.34 -18.34 -6.12
CA PHE A 69 -11.58 -19.10 -7.11
C PHE A 69 -10.09 -18.87 -6.91
N HIS A 70 -9.27 -19.83 -7.35
CA HIS A 70 -7.82 -19.65 -7.41
C HIS A 70 -7.42 -19.13 -8.80
N ILE A 71 -6.35 -18.34 -8.88
CA ILE A 71 -5.87 -17.81 -10.17
C ILE A 71 -5.58 -18.96 -11.15
N ARG A 72 -4.99 -20.06 -10.68
CA ARG A 72 -4.63 -21.20 -11.54
C ARG A 72 -5.84 -21.80 -12.25
N GLU A 73 -7.00 -21.85 -11.60
CA GLU A 73 -8.26 -22.34 -12.16
C GLU A 73 -8.72 -21.53 -13.38
N ARG A 74 -8.24 -20.29 -13.54
CA ARG A 74 -8.59 -19.39 -14.66
C ARG A 74 -7.52 -19.31 -15.76
N THR A 75 -6.37 -19.96 -15.58
CA THR A 75 -5.23 -19.89 -16.52
C THR A 75 -5.16 -21.05 -17.52
N HIS A 76 -5.92 -22.13 -17.32
CA HIS A 76 -5.79 -23.36 -18.12
C HIS A 76 -6.37 -23.27 -19.53
N GLU A 77 -7.50 -22.58 -19.72
CA GLU A 77 -8.24 -22.60 -20.99
C GLU A 77 -7.90 -21.41 -21.91
N ARG A 78 -7.47 -20.29 -21.32
CA ARG A 78 -7.25 -19.03 -22.04
C ARG A 78 -6.27 -18.13 -21.29
N PRO A 79 -5.57 -17.21 -21.99
CA PRO A 79 -4.77 -16.19 -21.35
C PRO A 79 -5.61 -15.34 -20.39
N LEU A 80 -5.09 -15.13 -19.18
CA LEU A 80 -5.71 -14.29 -18.15
C LEU A 80 -4.96 -12.96 -18.06
N VAL A 81 -5.70 -11.84 -18.13
CA VAL A 81 -5.16 -10.50 -17.86
C VAL A 81 -5.63 -10.04 -16.49
N LEU A 82 -4.70 -9.67 -15.63
CA LEU A 82 -4.96 -9.12 -14.28
C LEU A 82 -4.77 -7.61 -14.30
N VAL A 83 -5.80 -6.88 -13.87
CA VAL A 83 -5.75 -5.42 -13.70
C VAL A 83 -5.93 -5.11 -12.22
N PHE A 84 -4.92 -4.51 -11.59
CA PHE A 84 -5.00 -4.06 -10.21
C PHE A 84 -5.52 -2.63 -10.18
N GLY A 85 -6.65 -2.42 -9.51
CA GLY A 85 -7.25 -1.10 -9.36
C GLY A 85 -8.23 -1.07 -8.19
N SER A 86 -8.61 0.13 -7.81
CA SER A 86 -9.68 0.41 -6.85
C SER A 86 -10.64 1.40 -7.49
N PHE A 87 -11.94 1.23 -7.26
CA PHE A 87 -12.92 2.27 -7.52
C PHE A 87 -13.30 2.92 -6.19
N THR A 88 -13.38 4.25 -6.19
CA THR A 88 -13.85 5.06 -5.06
C THR A 88 -15.27 5.50 -5.30
#